data_AF-A0A257JMA3-F1
#
_entry.id   AF-A0A257JMA3-F1
#
_cell.length_a   1.000
_cell.length_b   1.000
_cell.length_c   1.000
_cell.angle_alpha   90.00
_cell.angle_beta   90.00
_cell.angle_gamma   90.00
#
_symmetry.space_group_name_H-M   'P 1'
#
loop_
_entity.id
_entity.type
_entity.pdbx_description
1 polymer ?
#
loop_
_entity_poly.entity_id
_entity_poly.type
_entity_poly.pdbx_seq_one_letter_code
_entity_poly.pdbx_strand_id
1 'polypeptide(L)' 'LKEAKDLVEAAPKPVKEGVSKDEANKIKAQLEAAGAKVELK' A
#
# COMPACT_ATOMS: atom_id res chain seq x y z
N LEU A 1 7.87 13.41 -4.78
CA LEU A 1 6.81 13.22 -5.81
C LEU A 1 7.11 12.06 -6.76
N LYS A 2 8.35 11.92 -7.24
CA LYS A 2 8.74 10.85 -8.18
C LYS A 2 8.64 9.44 -7.58
N GLU A 3 9.20 9.23 -6.40
CA GLU A 3 9.20 7.92 -5.72
C GLU A 3 7.80 7.39 -5.37
N ALA A 4 6.87 8.27 -4.96
CA ALA A 4 5.49 7.88 -4.68
C ALA A 4 4.70 7.53 -5.95
N LYS A 5 5.07 8.12 -7.10
CA LYS A 5 4.40 7.90 -8.39
C LYS A 5 4.84 6.57 -9.02
N ASP A 6 6.15 6.30 -9.00
CA ASP A 6 6.72 5.01 -9.42
C ASP A 6 6.20 3.84 -8.57
N LEU A 7 5.94 4.06 -7.27
CA LEU A 7 5.37 3.03 -6.38
C LEU A 7 3.94 2.63 -6.78
N VAL A 8 3.12 3.61 -7.17
CA VAL A 8 1.72 3.38 -7.60
C VAL A 8 1.67 2.77 -9.01
N GLU A 9 2.52 3.23 -9.93
CA GLU A 9 2.59 2.70 -11.30
C GLU A 9 3.20 1.30 -11.36
N ALA A 10 4.01 0.90 -10.37
CA ALA A 10 4.63 -0.43 -10.31
C ALA A 10 3.75 -1.51 -9.64
N ALA A 11 2.45 -1.28 -9.45
CA ALA A 11 1.52 -2.33 -9.01
C ALA A 11 1.47 -3.48 -10.04
N PRO A 12 1.45 -4.77 -9.63
CA PRO A 12 1.25 -5.27 -8.28
C PRO A 12 2.58 -5.65 -7.59
N LYS A 13 3.30 -4.65 -7.04
CA LYS A 13 4.40 -4.90 -6.08
C LYS A 13 3.84 -4.92 -4.65
N PRO A 14 4.24 -5.88 -3.80
CA PRO A 14 3.86 -5.87 -2.40
C PRO A 14 4.48 -4.66 -1.69
N VAL A 15 3.65 -3.83 -1.06
CA VAL A 15 4.09 -2.61 -0.35
C VAL A 15 4.79 -2.97 0.97
N LYS A 16 4.36 -4.07 1.62
CA LYS A 16 5.00 -4.64 2.82
C LYS A 16 4.48 -6.06 3.02
N GLU A 17 5.38 -7.04 3.19
CA GLU A 17 5.04 -8.46 3.39
C GLU A 17 5.30 -8.86 4.86
N GLY A 18 4.44 -9.70 5.44
CA GLY A 18 4.58 -10.17 6.82
C GLY A 18 4.21 -9.15 7.90
N VAL A 19 3.39 -8.15 7.57
CA VAL A 19 2.91 -7.15 8.54
C VAL A 19 1.81 -7.73 9.44
N SER A 20 1.82 -7.33 10.71
CA SER A 20 0.75 -7.62 11.66
C SER A 20 -0.58 -7.04 11.18
N LYS A 21 -1.72 -7.65 11.56
CA LYS A 21 -3.07 -7.17 11.18
C LYS A 21 -3.29 -5.68 11.45
N ASP A 22 -2.78 -5.17 12.58
CA ASP A 22 -2.87 -3.74 12.93
C ASP A 22 -2.09 -2.85 11.96
N GLU A 23 -0.91 -3.31 11.53
CA GLU A 23 -0.06 -2.57 10.61
C GLU A 23 -0.58 -2.65 9.17
N ALA A 24 -1.12 -3.81 8.77
CA ALA A 24 -1.87 -3.99 7.53
C ALA A 24 -3.07 -3.03 7.42
N ASN A 25 -3.86 -2.90 8.50
CA ASN A 25 -5.01 -2.00 8.53
C ASN A 25 -4.60 -0.52 8.47
N LYS A 26 -3.53 -0.13 9.17
CA LYS A 26 -2.97 1.24 9.07
C LYS A 26 -2.47 1.57 7.67
N ILE A 27 -1.71 0.66 7.06
CA ILE A 27 -1.18 0.83 5.69
C ILE A 27 -2.33 0.89 4.69
N LYS A 28 -3.32 0.01 4.83
CA LYS A 28 -4.54 0.03 4.01
C LYS A 28 -5.26 1.37 4.10
N ALA A 29 -5.51 1.87 5.32
CA ALA A 29 -6.19 3.16 5.52
C ALA A 29 -5.40 4.33 4.91
N GLN A 30 -4.07 4.35 5.05
CA GLN A 30 -3.23 5.40 4.48
C GLN A 30 -3.19 5.35 2.95
N LEU A 31 -3.14 4.15 2.36
CA LEU A 31 -3.13 3.96 0.92
C LEU A 31 -4.52 4.23 0.30
N GLU A 32 -5.62 3.81 0.93
CA GLU A 32 -6.98 4.12 0.49
C GLU A 32 -7.26 5.63 0.56
N ALA A 33 -6.80 6.31 1.61
CA ALA A 33 -6.89 7.77 1.71
C ALA A 33 -6.08 8.50 0.63
N ALA A 34 -5.02 7.87 0.12
CA ALA A 34 -4.22 8.36 -1.00
C ALA A 34 -4.79 7.97 -2.38
N GLY A 35 -5.93 7.27 -2.44
CA GLY A 35 -6.57 6.81 -3.68
C GLY A 35 -6.02 5.49 -4.24
N ALA A 36 -5.21 4.76 -3.47
CA ALA A 36 -4.68 3.45 -3.84
C ALA A 36 -5.54 2.31 -3.26
N LYS A 37 -5.69 1.22 -4.02
CA LYS A 37 -6.46 0.04 -3.60
C LYS A 37 -5.51 -1.02 -3.04
N VAL A 38 -5.64 -1.33 -1.75
CA VAL A 38 -4.82 -2.35 -1.07
C VAL A 38 -5.61 -3.65 -0.93
N GLU A 39 -5.11 -4.71 -1.55
CA GLU A 39 -5.64 -6.07 -1.40
C GLU A 39 -4.76 -6.83 -0.40
N LEU A 40 -5.33 -7.17 0.75
CA LEU A 40 -4.68 -8.02 1.75
C LEU A 40 -4.99 -9.48 1.37
N LYS A 41 -3.95 -10.25 1.00
CA LYS A 41 -4.03 -11.71 0.84
C LYS A 41 -3.49 -12.40 2.07
#